data_AF-A0A1M3B7V7-F1
#
_entry.id   AF-A0A1M3B7V7-F1
#
_cell.length_a   1.000
_cell.length_b   1.000
_cell.length_c   1.000
_cell.angle_alpha   90.00
_cell.angle_beta   90.00
_cell.angle_gamma   90.00
#
_symmetry.space_group_name_H-M   'P 1'
#
loop_
_entity.id
_entity.type
_entity.pdbx_description
1 polymer ?
#
loop_
_entity_poly.entity_id
_entity_poly.type
_entity_poly.pdbx_seq_one_letter_code
_entity_poly.pdbx_strand_id
1 'polypeptide(L)'
;MSEANVSIDPYRVLAELADAELALCRAGRPEEMAPLYEEGGRIAATLPSRPPEEAAPWLRRAATVQTQITALLDGVLAGASEDFQRLHLQREAARSYAAAADARARV
;
A
#
# COMPACT_ATOMS: atom_id res chain seq x y z
N MET A 1 30.64 29.29 -11.43
CA MET A 1 29.41 28.63 -10.95
C MET A 1 29.78 27.20 -10.66
N SER A 2 30.00 26.86 -9.38
CA SER A 2 30.39 25.51 -8.99
C SER A 2 29.20 24.57 -9.13
N GLU A 3 29.28 23.61 -10.06
CA GLU A 3 28.45 22.41 -10.02
C GLU A 3 28.80 21.67 -8.72
N ALA A 4 27.94 21.83 -7.71
CA ALA A 4 27.96 20.93 -6.57
C ALA A 4 27.74 19.52 -7.12
N ASN A 5 28.69 18.62 -6.87
CA ASN A 5 28.59 17.22 -7.21
C ASN A 5 27.35 16.65 -6.49
N VAL A 6 26.21 16.59 -7.19
CA VAL A 6 24.93 16.14 -6.62
C VAL A 6 25.08 14.64 -6.36
N SER A 7 25.23 14.26 -5.10
CA SER A 7 25.31 12.84 -4.73
C SER A 7 24.03 12.12 -5.18
N ILE A 8 24.21 10.96 -5.82
CA ILE A 8 23.12 10.06 -6.21
C ILE A 8 22.62 9.20 -5.06
N ASP A 9 23.33 9.18 -3.92
CA ASP A 9 23.03 8.33 -2.78
C ASP A 9 21.60 8.51 -2.23
N PRO A 10 21.07 9.74 -2.07
CA PRO A 10 19.68 9.95 -1.65
C PRO A 10 18.66 9.23 -2.54
N TYR A 11 18.87 9.20 -3.86
CA TYR A 11 17.97 8.53 -4.79
C TYR A 11 18.06 7.00 -4.67
N ARG A 12 19.27 6.47 -4.45
CA ARG A 12 19.46 5.04 -4.16
C ARG A 12 18.73 4.65 -2.88
N VAL A 13 18.87 5.44 -1.80
CA VAL A 13 18.20 5.19 -0.52
C VAL A 13 16.67 5.23 -0.68
N LEU A 14 16.13 6.19 -1.44
CA LEU A 14 14.68 6.20 -1.74
C LEU A 14 14.20 4.94 -2.46
N ALA A 15 15.00 4.39 -3.38
CA ALA A 15 14.67 3.14 -4.04
C ALA A 15 14.71 1.94 -3.07
N GLU A 16 15.69 1.91 -2.16
CA GLU A 16 15.80 0.88 -1.13
C GLU A 16 14.64 0.95 -0.12
N LEU A 17 14.21 2.16 0.27
CA LEU A 17 13.02 2.36 1.11
C LEU A 17 11.76 1.82 0.42
N ALA A 18 11.58 2.10 -0.87
CA ALA A 18 10.46 1.56 -1.64
C ALA A 18 10.47 0.02 -1.66
N ASP A 19 11.64 -0.60 -1.82
CA ASP A 19 11.75 -2.07 -1.77
C ASP A 19 11.41 -2.64 -0.38
N ALA A 20 11.80 -1.96 0.70
CA ALA A 20 11.44 -2.34 2.06
C ALA A 20 9.93 -2.20 2.32
N GLU A 21 9.33 -1.12 1.84
CA GLU A 21 7.87 -0.92 1.83
C GLU A 21 7.14 -2.07 1.14
N LEU A 22 7.60 -2.46 -0.05
CA LEU A 22 7.03 -3.59 -0.79
C LEU A 22 7.18 -4.91 -0.03
N ALA A 23 8.30 -5.13 0.65
CA ALA A 23 8.50 -6.31 1.48
C ALA A 23 7.47 -6.36 2.63
N LEU A 24 7.18 -5.23 3.27
CA LEU A 24 6.15 -5.13 4.31
C LEU A 24 4.75 -5.40 3.76
N CYS A 25 4.38 -4.84 2.61
CA CYS A 25 3.10 -5.14 1.96
C CYS A 25 2.96 -6.63 1.64
N ARG A 26 4.00 -7.26 1.10
CA ARG A 26 4.01 -8.70 0.81
C ARG A 26 3.93 -9.57 2.06
N ALA A 27 4.48 -9.09 3.17
CA ALA A 27 4.38 -9.74 4.47
C ALA A 27 3.03 -9.50 5.17
N GLY A 28 2.11 -8.73 4.57
CA GLY A 28 0.83 -8.40 5.16
C GLY A 28 0.93 -7.46 6.37
N ARG A 29 2.00 -6.66 6.45
CA ARG A 29 2.28 -5.72 7.56
C ARG A 29 2.39 -4.27 7.07
N PRO A 30 1.43 -3.74 6.29
CA PRO A 30 1.50 -2.38 5.76
C PRO A 30 1.52 -1.29 6.85
N GLU A 31 1.01 -1.59 8.04
CA GLU A 31 1.02 -0.69 9.20
C GLU A 31 2.44 -0.31 9.67
N GLU A 32 3.45 -1.11 9.32
CA GLU A 32 4.85 -0.86 9.69
C GLU A 32 5.59 0.05 8.70
N MET A 33 4.92 0.51 7.64
CA MET A 33 5.53 1.39 6.65
C MET A 33 5.69 2.84 7.14
N ALA A 34 4.98 3.25 8.20
CA ALA A 34 4.95 4.64 8.66
C ALA A 34 6.36 5.26 8.90
N PRO A 35 7.30 4.57 9.57
CA PRO A 35 8.66 5.10 9.72
C PRO A 35 9.43 5.26 8.40
N LEU A 36 9.14 4.41 7.40
CA LEU A 36 9.76 4.49 6.07
C LEU A 36 9.27 5.72 5.30
N TYR A 37 7.99 6.06 5.42
CA TYR A 37 7.43 7.27 4.85
C TYR A 37 8.03 8.54 5.46
N GLU A 38 8.23 8.55 6.78
CA GLU A 38 8.87 9.68 7.45
C GLU A 38 10.33 9.86 7.02
N GLU A 39 11.08 8.77 6.88
CA GLU A 39 12.45 8.79 6.35
C GLU A 39 12.47 9.25 4.89
N GLY A 40 11.62 8.68 4.04
CA GLY A 40 11.51 9.05 2.63
C GLY A 40 11.15 10.53 2.45
N GLY A 41 10.23 11.05 3.25
CA GLY A 41 9.86 12.46 3.26
C GLY A 41 11.02 13.38 3.66
N ARG A 42 11.80 12.99 4.68
CA ARG A 42 13.02 13.72 5.09
C ARG A 42 14.06 13.76 3.98
N ILE A 43 14.31 12.64 3.31
CA ILE A 43 15.25 12.59 2.18
C ILE A 43 14.74 13.44 1.02
N ALA A 44 13.47 13.28 0.63
CA ALA A 44 12.87 14.00 -0.47
C ALA A 44 12.92 15.52 -0.29
N ALA A 45 12.76 16.02 0.94
CA ALA A 45 12.88 17.44 1.26
C ALA A 45 14.29 18.03 1.02
N THR A 46 15.33 17.19 0.96
CA THR A 46 16.71 17.61 0.67
C THR A 46 17.07 17.57 -0.82
N LEU A 47 16.21 16.99 -1.66
CA LEU A 47 16.50 16.79 -3.07
C LEU A 47 16.33 18.09 -3.87
N PRO A 48 17.14 18.29 -4.94
CA PRO A 48 16.92 19.38 -5.87
C PRO A 48 15.59 19.20 -6.62
N SER A 49 14.96 20.33 -7.00
CA SER A 49 13.70 20.29 -7.77
C SER A 49 13.82 19.59 -9.13
N ARG A 50 15.03 19.53 -9.70
CA ARG A 50 15.34 18.75 -10.90
C ARG A 50 16.36 17.67 -10.53
N PRO A 51 16.00 16.38 -10.61
CA PRO A 51 16.94 15.30 -10.35
C PRO A 51 18.02 15.23 -11.44
N PRO A 52 19.24 14.78 -11.10
CA PRO A 52 20.30 14.51 -12.07
C PRO A 52 19.94 13.30 -12.94
N GLU A 53 20.47 13.22 -14.16
CA GLU A 53 20.13 12.14 -15.10
C GLU A 53 20.57 10.77 -14.58
N GLU A 54 21.68 10.72 -13.83
CA GLU A 54 22.23 9.54 -13.20
C GLU A 54 21.30 8.93 -12.14
N ALA A 55 20.34 9.71 -11.61
CA ALA A 55 19.33 9.21 -10.68
C ALA A 55 18.19 8.42 -11.37
N ALA A 56 18.08 8.51 -12.70
CA ALA A 56 16.96 7.93 -13.44
C ALA A 56 16.72 6.42 -13.22
N PRO A 57 17.74 5.55 -13.07
CA PRO A 57 17.51 4.13 -12.75
C PRO A 57 16.85 3.93 -11.38
N TRP A 58 17.28 4.70 -10.37
CA TRP A 58 16.76 4.60 -9.01
C TRP A 58 15.32 5.11 -8.92
N LEU A 59 15.03 6.24 -9.58
CA LEU A 59 13.68 6.79 -9.66
C LEU A 59 12.71 5.84 -10.39
N ARG A 60 13.15 5.23 -11.50
CA ARG A 60 12.34 4.23 -12.22
C ARG A 60 12.07 2.99 -11.37
N ARG A 61 13.07 2.52 -10.61
CA ARG A 61 12.91 1.42 -9.67
C ARG A 61 11.87 1.76 -8.60
N ALA A 62 12.04 2.90 -7.92
CA ALA A 62 11.09 3.35 -6.91
C ALA A 62 9.66 3.45 -7.46
N ALA A 63 9.47 4.06 -8.64
CA ALA A 63 8.15 4.18 -9.28
C ALA A 63 7.53 2.81 -9.62
N THR A 64 8.35 1.87 -10.10
CA THR A 64 7.90 0.49 -10.38
C THR A 64 7.41 -0.18 -9.10
N VAL A 65 8.17 -0.02 -8.02
CA VAL A 65 7.83 -0.61 -6.72
C VAL A 65 6.56 0.00 -6.15
N GLN A 66 6.40 1.32 -6.22
CA GLN A 66 5.17 1.99 -5.78
C GLN A 66 3.93 1.53 -6.56
N THR A 67 4.08 1.22 -7.85
CA THR A 67 3.01 0.61 -8.65
C THR A 67 2.63 -0.79 -8.13
N GLN A 68 3.64 -1.59 -7.75
CA GLN A 68 3.40 -2.92 -7.18
C GLN A 68 2.73 -2.86 -5.80
N ILE A 69 3.15 -1.92 -4.94
CA ILE A 69 2.52 -1.67 -3.64
C ILE A 69 1.05 -1.31 -3.84
N THR A 70 0.77 -0.36 -4.74
CA THR A 70 -0.61 0.06 -5.05
C THR A 70 -1.47 -1.12 -5.46
N ALA A 71 -1.00 -1.95 -6.41
CA ALA A 71 -1.73 -3.12 -6.86
C ALA A 71 -1.99 -4.15 -5.75
N LEU A 72 -1.03 -4.34 -4.83
CA LEU A 72 -1.20 -5.25 -3.69
C LEU A 72 -2.27 -4.72 -2.72
N LEU A 73 -2.21 -3.44 -2.37
CA LEU A 73 -3.16 -2.82 -1.44
C LEU A 73 -4.58 -2.78 -2.03
N ASP A 74 -4.71 -2.48 -3.32
CA ASP A 74 -5.99 -2.53 -4.04
C ASP A 74 -6.59 -3.94 -4.01
N GLY A 75 -5.76 -4.97 -4.21
CA GLY A 75 -6.19 -6.37 -4.11
C GLY A 75 -6.69 -6.74 -2.71
N VAL A 76 -5.99 -6.28 -1.66
CA VAL A 76 -6.42 -6.49 -0.26
C VAL A 76 -7.75 -5.80 0.02
N LEU A 77 -7.93 -4.55 -0.43
CA LEU A 77 -9.17 -3.81 -0.26
C LEU A 77 -10.35 -4.46 -1.01
N ALA A 78 -10.12 -4.93 -2.23
CA ALA A 78 -11.12 -5.66 -3.00
C ALA A 78 -11.55 -6.95 -2.28
N GLY A 79 -10.59 -7.76 -1.82
CA GLY A 79 -10.88 -8.98 -1.07
C GLY A 79 -11.66 -8.72 0.22
N ALA A 80 -11.27 -7.71 1.00
CA ALA A 80 -12.01 -7.33 2.21
C ALA A 80 -13.45 -6.92 1.89
N SER A 81 -13.66 -6.20 0.79
CA SER A 81 -14.99 -5.78 0.34
C SER A 81 -15.87 -6.99 -0.02
N GLU A 82 -15.32 -7.98 -0.71
CA GLU A 82 -16.02 -9.24 -1.03
C GLU A 82 -16.40 -10.02 0.23
N ASP A 83 -15.50 -10.09 1.22
CA ASP A 83 -15.77 -10.76 2.48
C ASP A 83 -16.89 -10.08 3.28
N PHE A 84 -16.92 -8.75 3.32
CA PHE A 84 -18.02 -8.01 3.94
C PHE A 84 -19.36 -8.26 3.24
N GLN A 85 -19.39 -8.30 1.91
CA GLN A 85 -20.59 -8.63 1.15
C GLN A 85 -21.07 -10.06 1.47
N ARG A 86 -20.15 -11.02 1.53
CA ARG A 86 -20.48 -12.41 1.90
C ARG A 86 -21.08 -12.49 3.31
N LEU A 87 -20.47 -11.82 4.28
CA LEU A 87 -20.97 -11.75 5.65
C LEU A 87 -22.36 -11.11 5.72
N HIS A 88 -22.60 -10.05 4.95
CA HIS A 88 -23.91 -9.40 4.88
C HIS A 88 -24.99 -10.38 4.39
N LEU A 89 -24.76 -11.05 3.26
CA LEU A 89 -25.70 -12.02 2.68
C LEU A 89 -25.98 -13.19 3.65
N GLN A 90 -24.96 -13.70 4.33
CA GLN A 90 -25.12 -14.77 5.32
C GLN A 90 -26.00 -14.34 6.49
N ARG A 91 -25.85 -13.10 6.97
CA ARG A 91 -26.68 -12.55 8.05
C ARG A 91 -28.13 -12.36 7.62
N GLU A 92 -28.37 -11.91 6.39
CA GLU A 92 -29.73 -11.79 5.84
C GLU A 92 -30.41 -13.15 5.71
N ALA A 93 -29.70 -14.16 5.22
CA ALA A 93 -30.20 -15.52 5.14
C ALA A 93 -30.58 -16.05 6.53
N ALA A 94 -29.69 -15.92 7.52
CA ALA A 94 -29.95 -16.34 8.89
C ALA A 94 -31.18 -15.67 9.50
N ARG A 95 -31.35 -14.36 9.28
CA ARG A 95 -32.54 -13.61 9.73
C ARG A 95 -33.82 -14.14 9.08
N SER A 96 -33.77 -14.43 7.78
CA SER A 96 -34.92 -14.96 7.04
C SER A 96 -35.32 -16.34 7.55
N TYR A 97 -34.35 -17.22 7.83
CA TYR A 97 -34.60 -18.53 8.42
C TYR A 97 -35.19 -18.44 9.83
N ALA A 98 -34.67 -17.52 10.67
CA ALA A 98 -35.21 -17.29 12.01
C ALA A 98 -36.68 -16.83 11.94
N ALA A 99 -36.99 -15.85 11.08
CA ALA A 99 -38.35 -15.37 10.88
C ALA A 99 -39.30 -16.49 10.39
N ALA A 100 -38.83 -17.35 9.48
CA ALA A 100 -39.61 -18.48 9.00
C ALA A 100 -39.86 -19.55 10.08
N ALA A 101 -38.89 -19.79 10.96
CA ALA A 101 -39.04 -20.69 12.10
C ALA A 101 -40.05 -20.13 13.13
N ASP A 102 -39.95 -18.84 13.46
CA ASP A 102 -40.88 -18.16 14.37
C ASP A 102 -42.32 -18.16 13.84
N ALA A 103 -42.50 -17.93 12.54
CA ALA A 103 -43.81 -17.98 11.91
C ALA A 103 -44.44 -19.38 12.02
N ARG A 104 -43.65 -20.44 11.86
CA ARG A 104 -44.11 -21.83 12.01
C ARG A 104 -44.47 -22.18 13.46
N ALA A 105 -43.76 -21.64 14.44
CA ALA A 105 -44.04 -21.90 15.85
C ALA A 105 -45.32 -21.22 16.38
N ARG A 106 -45.91 -20.30 15.61
CA ARG A 106 -47.14 -19.57 15.96
C ARG A 106 -48.41 -20.17 15.36
N VAL A 107 -48.29 -21.20 14.52
CA VAL A 107 -49.40 -21.94 13.88
C VAL A 107 -49.64 -23.23 14.65
#